data_AF-A0A1S8D457-F1
#
_entry.id   AF-A0A1S8D457-F1
#
_cell.length_a   1.000
_cell.length_b   1.000
_cell.length_c   1.000
_cell.angle_alpha   90.00
_cell.angle_beta   90.00
_cell.angle_gamma   90.00
#
_symmetry.space_group_name_H-M   'P 1'
#
loop_
_entity.id
_entity.type
_entity.pdbx_description
1 polymer ?
#
loop_
_entity_poly.entity_id
_entity_poly.type
_entity_poly.pdbx_seq_one_letter_code
_entity_poly.pdbx_strand_id
1 'polypeptide(L)'
;MTPVSRRTRRPDPPERQHPPLGPALGEEMVCALCLRPIPVHARSSRHHLIPRLKGGTHKGTVRLHQICHSAIHARFSEAELARHFSDPEALRGEARLADFLRWIAGRPPDFHAPTRIPRGAGRGGDPCRSGRRR
;
A
#
# COMPACT_ATOMS: atom_id res chain seq x y z
N MET A 1 -63.50 -32.65 -4.68
CA MET A 1 -63.06 -31.25 -4.47
C MET A 1 -62.24 -31.21 -3.18
N THR A 2 -60.92 -31.35 -3.28
CA THR A 2 -60.01 -31.37 -2.12
C THR A 2 -59.59 -29.94 -1.75
N PRO A 3 -59.67 -29.51 -0.47
CA PRO A 3 -59.23 -28.18 -0.09
C PRO A 3 -57.69 -28.12 -0.12
N VAL A 4 -57.15 -27.18 -0.90
CA VAL A 4 -55.73 -26.87 -0.93
C VAL A 4 -55.38 -26.08 0.34
N SER A 5 -54.74 -26.73 1.30
CA SER A 5 -54.22 -26.11 2.52
C SER A 5 -53.27 -24.96 2.18
N ARG A 6 -53.70 -23.73 2.48
CA ARG A 6 -52.86 -22.52 2.40
C ARG A 6 -51.77 -22.62 3.47
N ARG A 7 -50.56 -22.99 3.05
CA ARG A 7 -49.36 -22.86 3.88
C ARG A 7 -49.13 -21.39 4.19
N THR A 8 -49.43 -20.96 5.41
CA THR A 8 -49.00 -19.67 5.93
C THR A 8 -47.47 -19.62 5.93
N ARG A 9 -46.92 -18.66 5.17
CA ARG A 9 -45.48 -18.38 5.11
C ARG A 9 -45.02 -18.01 6.53
N ARG A 10 -44.09 -18.77 7.11
CA ARG A 10 -43.45 -18.36 8.37
C ARG A 10 -42.76 -17.02 8.14
N PRO A 11 -42.89 -16.03 9.04
CA PRO A 11 -42.12 -14.81 8.94
C PRO A 11 -40.62 -15.12 9.06
N ASP A 12 -39.81 -14.43 8.27
CA ASP A 12 -38.35 -14.53 8.35
C ASP A 12 -37.87 -14.14 9.75
N PRO A 13 -36.91 -14.87 10.35
CA PRO A 13 -36.32 -14.46 11.61
C PRO A 13 -35.63 -13.09 11.43
N PRO A 14 -35.63 -12.22 12.44
CA PRO A 14 -34.91 -10.96 12.34
C PRO A 14 -33.46 -11.27 12.02
N GLU A 15 -32.96 -10.60 10.98
CA GLU A 15 -31.57 -10.67 10.54
C GLU A 15 -30.69 -10.54 11.79
N ARG A 16 -29.91 -11.58 12.08
CA ARG A 16 -29.02 -11.56 13.23
C ARG A 16 -28.12 -10.36 13.01
N GLN A 17 -28.34 -9.30 13.79
CA GLN A 17 -27.45 -8.15 13.78
C GLN A 17 -26.10 -8.70 14.24
N HIS A 18 -25.19 -8.91 13.29
CA HIS A 18 -23.80 -9.13 13.62
C HIS A 18 -23.30 -7.79 14.16
N PRO A 19 -23.03 -7.65 15.47
CA PRO A 19 -22.29 -6.48 15.91
C PRO A 19 -20.96 -6.49 15.14
N PRO A 20 -20.43 -5.34 14.68
CA PRO A 20 -19.08 -5.33 14.21
C PRO A 20 -18.20 -5.71 15.40
N LEU A 21 -17.76 -6.97 15.44
CA LEU A 21 -16.59 -7.40 16.20
C LEU A 21 -15.35 -6.81 15.51
N GLY A 22 -15.32 -5.48 15.38
CA GLY A 22 -14.10 -4.75 15.13
C GLY A 22 -13.35 -4.66 16.45
N PRO A 23 -12.03 -4.89 16.47
CA PRO A 23 -11.27 -4.68 17.69
C PRO A 23 -11.36 -3.20 18.09
N ALA A 24 -11.60 -2.95 19.37
CA ALA A 24 -11.46 -1.64 19.99
C ALA A 24 -10.03 -1.13 19.80
N LEU A 25 -9.89 0.09 19.26
CA LEU A 25 -8.73 1.00 19.38
C LEU A 25 -7.35 0.37 19.13
N GLY A 26 -7.10 -0.15 17.93
CA GLY A 26 -5.78 -0.66 17.53
C GLY A 26 -5.01 0.33 16.66
N GLU A 27 -4.17 1.16 17.27
CA GLU A 27 -3.11 2.02 16.70
C GLU A 27 -3.23 2.35 15.20
N GLU A 28 -3.79 3.52 14.90
CA GLU A 28 -3.70 4.13 13.56
C GLU A 28 -2.23 4.43 13.22
N MET A 29 -1.59 3.53 12.47
CA MET A 29 -0.23 3.76 11.99
C MET A 29 -0.22 4.93 11.00
N VAL A 30 0.66 5.91 11.20
CA VAL A 30 0.76 7.04 10.28
C VAL A 30 1.63 6.67 9.08
N CYS A 31 1.17 6.99 7.87
CA CYS A 31 1.94 6.81 6.65
C CYS A 31 3.14 7.76 6.62
N ALA A 32 4.36 7.23 6.54
CA ALA A 32 5.58 8.05 6.52
C ALA A 32 5.72 8.94 5.26
N LEU A 33 4.90 8.77 4.23
CA LEU A 33 4.97 9.57 3.00
C LEU A 33 3.92 10.70 2.98
N CYS A 34 2.65 10.36 3.17
CA CYS A 34 1.56 11.35 3.10
C CYS A 34 1.09 11.83 4.48
N LEU A 35 1.65 11.32 5.57
CA LEU A 35 1.34 11.69 6.97
C LEU A 35 -0.13 11.50 7.38
N ARG A 36 -0.91 10.76 6.60
CA ARG A 36 -2.30 10.40 6.92
C ARG A 36 -2.32 9.11 7.75
N PRO A 37 -3.31 8.95 8.66
CA PRO A 37 -3.50 7.70 9.38
C PRO A 37 -3.80 6.58 8.40
N ILE A 38 -3.33 5.38 8.70
CA ILE A 38 -3.63 4.15 7.96
C ILE A 38 -4.62 3.37 8.82
N PRO A 39 -5.91 3.34 8.44
CA PRO A 39 -6.87 2.49 9.11
C PRO A 39 -6.43 1.03 9.07
N VAL A 40 -6.75 0.26 10.10
CA VAL A 40 -6.40 -1.17 10.17
C VAL A 40 -6.92 -2.01 8.99
N HIS A 41 -8.01 -1.58 8.36
CA HIS A 41 -8.59 -2.23 7.19
C HIS A 41 -8.01 -1.73 5.85
N ALA A 42 -7.23 -0.64 5.85
CA ALA A 42 -6.65 -0.07 4.65
C ALA A 42 -5.44 -0.87 4.16
N ARG A 43 -5.26 -0.93 2.83
CA ARG A 43 -4.12 -1.63 2.22
C ARG A 43 -2.83 -0.88 2.54
N SER A 44 -1.91 -1.52 3.26
CA SER A 44 -0.61 -0.96 3.62
C SER A 44 0.53 -1.95 3.40
N SER A 45 1.73 -1.42 3.21
CA SER A 45 2.94 -2.23 3.02
C SER A 45 4.15 -1.58 3.70
N ARG A 46 5.13 -2.42 4.01
CA ARG A 46 6.43 -2.00 4.53
C ARG A 46 7.32 -1.62 3.36
N HIS A 47 7.96 -0.46 3.45
CA HIS A 47 8.91 0.02 2.46
C HIS A 47 10.29 0.18 3.09
N HIS A 48 11.31 -0.40 2.46
CA HIS A 48 12.70 -0.31 2.91
C HIS A 48 13.36 0.91 2.24
N LEU A 49 13.64 1.94 3.03
CA LEU A 49 14.32 3.15 2.53
C LEU A 49 15.83 2.92 2.33
N ILE A 50 16.41 1.96 3.05
CA ILE A 50 17.79 1.52 2.87
C ILE A 50 17.76 0.05 2.42
N PRO A 51 18.26 -0.28 1.21
CA PRO A 51 18.34 -1.66 0.76
C PRO A 51 19.17 -2.51 1.73
N ARG A 52 18.73 -3.76 1.93
CA ARG A 52 19.32 -4.70 2.89
C ARG A 52 20.84 -4.88 2.73
N LEU A 53 21.35 -4.74 1.50
CA LEU A 53 22.77 -4.88 1.15
C LEU A 53 23.70 -3.82 1.77
N LYS A 54 23.17 -2.66 2.20
CA LYS A 54 23.95 -1.60 2.89
C LYS A 54 23.77 -1.61 4.42
N GLY A 55 23.35 -2.74 5.00
CA GLY A 55 23.13 -2.86 6.45
C GLY A 55 21.79 -2.31 6.96
N GLY A 56 20.81 -2.10 6.07
CA GLY A 56 19.50 -1.52 6.39
C GLY A 56 18.53 -2.42 7.17
N THR A 57 18.94 -3.63 7.58
CA THR A 57 18.07 -4.68 8.14
C THR A 57 17.22 -4.22 9.33
N HIS A 58 17.67 -3.22 10.12
CA HIS A 58 16.96 -2.71 11.30
C HIS A 58 16.75 -1.18 11.36
N LYS A 59 17.21 -0.40 10.37
CA LYS A 59 17.33 1.07 10.53
C LYS A 59 16.46 1.96 9.63
N GLY A 60 15.62 1.42 8.74
CA GLY A 60 14.89 2.30 7.80
C GLY A 60 13.67 1.68 7.12
N THR A 61 12.91 0.81 7.81
CA THR A 61 11.64 0.33 7.26
C THR A 61 10.50 1.22 7.74
N VAL A 62 9.76 1.82 6.81
CA VAL A 62 8.60 2.67 7.13
C VAL A 62 7.30 2.02 6.69
N ARG A 63 6.20 2.39 7.35
CA ARG A 63 4.86 1.98 6.96
C ARG A 63 4.28 2.98 5.98
N LEU A 64 3.77 2.50 4.85
CA LEU A 64 3.11 3.30 3.83
C LEU A 64 1.76 2.71 3.44
N HIS A 65 0.84 3.55 2.99
CA HIS A 65 -0.30 3.08 2.19
C HIS A 65 0.21 2.37 0.94
N GLN A 66 -0.54 1.38 0.44
CA GLN A 66 -0.17 0.68 -0.78
C GLN A 66 -0.07 1.62 -1.98
N ILE A 67 -0.95 2.62 -2.09
CA ILE A 67 -0.89 3.64 -3.14
C ILE A 67 0.36 4.51 -3.05
N CYS A 68 0.75 4.90 -1.83
CA CYS A 68 1.98 5.66 -1.58
C CYS A 68 3.22 4.84 -1.94
N HIS A 69 3.23 3.55 -1.60
CA HIS A 69 4.30 2.64 -1.98
C HIS A 69 4.41 2.49 -3.51
N SER A 70 3.29 2.26 -4.20
CA SER A 70 3.28 2.19 -5.65
C SER A 70 3.72 3.50 -6.32
N ALA A 71 3.37 4.65 -5.73
CA ALA A 71 3.76 5.95 -6.24
C ALA A 71 5.27 6.21 -6.19
N ILE A 72 5.95 5.71 -5.15
CA ILE A 72 7.43 5.75 -5.04
C ILE A 72 8.05 4.93 -6.17
N HIS A 73 7.66 3.66 -6.32
CA HIS A 73 8.23 2.78 -7.35
C HIS A 73 7.87 3.16 -8.79
N ALA A 74 6.79 3.93 -8.98
CA ALA A 74 6.47 4.48 -10.29
C ALA A 74 7.38 5.66 -10.70
N ARG A 75 8.08 6.30 -9.75
CA ARG A 75 8.86 7.53 -9.97
C ARG A 75 10.36 7.38 -9.76
N PHE A 76 10.76 6.46 -8.89
CA PHE A 76 12.14 6.24 -8.51
C PHE A 76 12.52 4.79 -8.71
N SER A 77 13.70 4.59 -9.28
CA SER A 77 14.37 3.30 -9.29
C SER A 77 14.89 2.95 -7.88
N GLU A 78 15.08 1.65 -7.63
CA GLU A 78 15.70 1.20 -6.37
C GLU A 78 17.09 1.81 -6.17
N ALA A 79 17.85 2.01 -7.25
CA ALA A 79 19.17 2.63 -7.21
C ALA A 79 19.11 4.11 -6.78
N GLU A 80 18.12 4.88 -7.26
CA GLU A 80 17.91 6.26 -6.81
C GLU A 80 17.52 6.30 -5.33
N LEU A 81 16.60 5.44 -4.90
CA LEU A 81 16.19 5.34 -3.49
C LEU A 81 17.38 5.05 -2.58
N ALA A 82 18.22 4.09 -2.98
CA ALA A 82 19.41 3.66 -2.25
C ALA A 82 20.54 4.70 -2.15
N ARG A 83 20.51 5.73 -3.00
CA ARG A 83 21.56 6.76 -3.10
C ARG A 83 21.13 8.09 -2.49
N HIS A 84 19.88 8.49 -2.71
CA HIS A 84 19.42 9.85 -2.43
C HIS A 84 18.26 9.91 -1.43
N PHE A 85 17.54 8.81 -1.19
CA PHE A 85 16.27 8.83 -0.45
C PHE A 85 16.24 7.80 0.69
N SER A 86 17.25 7.81 1.54
CA SER A 86 17.31 6.97 2.75
C SER A 86 16.41 7.46 3.90
N ASP A 87 15.78 8.62 3.74
CA ASP A 87 14.98 9.33 4.73
C ASP A 87 13.61 9.69 4.12
N PRO A 88 12.49 9.44 4.82
CA PRO A 88 11.17 9.82 4.31
C PRO A 88 11.00 11.33 4.12
N GLU A 89 11.70 12.20 4.85
CA GLU A 89 11.63 13.65 4.63
C GLU A 89 12.18 14.06 3.26
N ALA A 90 13.30 13.48 2.86
CA ALA A 90 13.87 13.68 1.52
C ALA A 90 12.88 13.29 0.41
N LEU A 91 12.12 12.20 0.59
CA LEU A 91 11.07 11.81 -0.36
C LEU A 91 9.91 12.81 -0.42
N ARG A 92 9.54 13.39 0.73
CA ARG A 92 8.45 14.37 0.80
C ARG A 92 8.83 15.70 0.15
N GLY A 93 10.11 16.07 0.17
CA GLY A 93 10.63 17.29 -0.46
C GLY A 93 10.82 17.20 -1.98
N GLU A 94 10.74 16.02 -2.57
CA GLU A 94 11.08 15.80 -3.99
C GLU A 94 9.98 16.26 -4.95
N ALA A 95 10.34 17.09 -5.92
CA ALA A 95 9.41 17.71 -6.86
C ALA A 95 8.61 16.67 -7.68
N ARG A 96 9.23 15.54 -8.06
CA ARG A 96 8.57 14.44 -8.78
C ARG A 96 7.36 13.85 -8.02
N LEU A 97 7.34 14.01 -6.70
CA LEU A 97 6.30 13.46 -5.81
C LEU A 97 5.29 14.52 -5.33
N ALA A 98 5.64 15.81 -5.42
CA ALA A 98 4.83 16.92 -4.89
C ALA A 98 3.38 16.90 -5.37
N ASP A 99 3.15 16.74 -6.68
CA ASP A 99 1.79 16.70 -7.25
C ASP A 99 0.98 15.51 -6.74
N PHE A 100 1.62 14.35 -6.55
CA PHE A 100 0.98 13.19 -5.98
C PHE A 100 0.60 13.43 -4.51
N LEU A 101 1.49 14.02 -3.72
CA LEU A 101 1.24 14.34 -2.30
C LEU A 101 0.08 15.32 -2.14
N ARG A 102 0.05 16.37 -2.97
CA ARG A 102 -1.05 17.34 -2.99
C ARG A 102 -2.38 16.68 -3.34
N TRP A 103 -2.39 15.81 -4.35
CA TRP A 103 -3.60 15.11 -4.77
C TRP A 103 -4.10 14.09 -3.74
N ILE A 104 -3.20 13.31 -3.13
CA ILE A 104 -3.59 12.26 -2.18
C ILE A 104 -4.06 12.83 -0.83
N ALA A 105 -3.61 14.04 -0.48
CA ALA A 105 -4.04 14.73 0.75
C ALA A 105 -5.56 14.97 0.80
N GLY A 106 -6.21 15.15 -0.35
CA GLY A 106 -7.67 15.33 -0.44
C GLY A 106 -8.48 14.03 -0.53
N ARG A 107 -7.86 12.86 -0.35
CA ARG A 107 -8.53 11.55 -0.48
C ARG A 107 -8.78 10.89 0.89
N PRO A 108 -9.81 10.02 1.00
CA PRO A 108 -10.03 9.21 2.20
C PRO A 108 -8.77 8.41 2.61
N PRO A 109 -8.53 8.18 3.92
CA PRO A 109 -7.36 7.44 4.40
C PRO A 109 -7.24 6.01 3.84
N ASP A 110 -8.36 5.33 3.61
CA ASP A 110 -8.45 3.99 3.03
C ASP A 110 -8.37 3.96 1.49
N PHE A 111 -8.27 5.13 0.84
CA PHE A 111 -8.31 5.24 -0.61
C PHE A 111 -7.18 4.46 -1.30
N HIS A 112 -7.58 3.64 -2.27
CA HIS A 112 -6.67 2.86 -3.10
C HIS A 112 -7.10 2.90 -4.57
N ALA A 113 -6.15 3.24 -5.45
CA ALA A 113 -6.31 3.16 -6.89
C ALA A 113 -5.06 2.50 -7.53
N PRO A 114 -5.21 1.71 -8.60
CA PRO A 114 -4.07 1.17 -9.33
C PRO A 114 -3.16 2.30 -9.82
N THR A 115 -1.90 2.29 -9.42
CA THR A 115 -0.89 3.21 -9.97
C THR A 115 -0.35 2.60 -11.25
N ARG A 116 -0.49 3.29 -12.39
CA ARG A 116 0.07 2.82 -13.66
C ARG A 116 1.60 2.89 -13.58
N ILE A 117 2.24 1.73 -13.47
CA ILE A 117 3.71 1.62 -13.55
C ILE A 117 4.08 1.54 -15.04
N PRO A 118 4.97 2.42 -15.56
CA PRO A 118 5.48 2.30 -16.91
C PRO A 118 6.15 0.92 -17.10
N ARG A 119 5.84 0.22 -18.20
CA ARG A 119 6.50 -1.06 -18.49
C ARG A 119 8.00 -0.80 -18.65
N GLY A 120 8.83 -1.36 -17.76
CA GLY A 120 10.29 -1.22 -17.78
C GLY A 120 10.94 -0.82 -16.45
N ALA A 121 10.17 -0.33 -15.46
CA ALA A 121 10.73 0.13 -14.17
C ALA A 121 11.15 -0.99 -13.20
N GLY A 122 10.87 -2.27 -13.54
CA GLY A 122 11.19 -3.41 -12.69
C GLY A 122 11.70 -4.57 -13.53
N ARG A 123 13.01 -4.57 -13.81
CA ARG A 123 13.90 -5.72 -14.09
C ARG A 123 15.26 -5.17 -14.56
N GLY A 124 16.04 -4.64 -13.62
CA GLY A 124 17.49 -4.53 -13.79
C GLY A 124 18.12 -5.88 -13.48
N GLY A 125 17.98 -6.84 -14.40
CA GLY A 125 18.76 -8.06 -14.36
C GLY A 125 20.01 -7.84 -15.21
N ASP A 126 21.17 -7.76 -14.56
CA ASP A 126 22.47 -7.73 -15.21
C ASP A 126 22.65 -8.94 -16.13
N PRO A 127 22.77 -8.79 -17.47
CA PRO A 127 23.36 -9.85 -18.28
C PRO A 127 24.87 -9.72 -18.12
N CYS A 128 25.40 -10.13 -16.96
CA CYS A 128 26.82 -10.46 -16.84
C CYS A 128 27.04 -11.73 -17.68
N ARG A 129 27.17 -11.56 -19.00
CA ARG A 129 27.51 -12.60 -19.96
C ARG A 129 28.97 -12.98 -19.69
N SER A 130 29.11 -14.04 -18.92
CA SER A 130 30.30 -14.86 -18.74
C SER A 130 31.25 -14.88 -19.96
N GLY A 131 32.46 -14.38 -19.74
CA GLY A 131 33.72 -15.08 -19.99
C GLY A 131 33.96 -15.80 -21.33
N ARG A 132 34.92 -15.27 -22.09
CA ARG A 132 36.09 -15.96 -22.67
C ARG A 132 35.99 -17.46 -22.97
N ARG A 133 36.13 -17.82 -24.26
CA ARG A 133 37.04 -18.86 -24.80
C ARG A 133 37.58 -18.28 -26.12
N ARG A 134 38.85 -17.86 -26.13
CA ARG A 134 40.00 -18.54 -26.77
C ARG A 134 39.70 -19.00 -28.20
#